data_AF-A0A2U1MML7-F1
#
_entry.id   AF-A0A2U1MML7-F1
#
_cell.length_a   1.000
_cell.length_b   1.000
_cell.length_c   1.000
_cell.angle_alpha   90.00
_cell.angle_beta   90.00
_cell.angle_gamma   90.00
#
_symmetry.space_group_name_H-M   'P 1'
#
loop_
_entity.id
_entity.type
_entity.pdbx_description
1 polymer ?
#
loop_
_entity_poly.entity_id
_entity_poly.type
_entity_poly.pdbx_seq_one_letter_code
_entity_poly.pdbx_strand_id
1 'polypeptide(L)'
;MNRKHDLLAGCRYIADKQVKNNFGWAMDKLILAASVYFIWQERNRRLFTGVSRNVESVINCIKDSVKTRLLALKVKKSTKSQRTASKWGLKWSSNDMFEAC
;
A
#
# COMPACT_ATOMS: atom_id res chain seq x y z
N MET A 1 -33.12 5.51 29.57
CA MET A 1 -32.88 4.81 28.29
C MET A 1 -31.64 5.44 27.63
N ASN A 2 -30.52 4.72 27.61
CA ASN A 2 -29.18 5.32 27.70
C ASN A 2 -28.43 5.33 26.34
N ARG A 3 -28.60 6.39 25.55
CA ARG A 3 -28.02 6.59 24.19
C ARG A 3 -26.49 6.42 24.09
N LYS A 4 -25.78 6.52 25.22
CA LYS A 4 -24.31 6.34 25.27
C LYS A 4 -23.89 4.88 24.99
N HIS A 5 -24.75 3.90 25.30
CA HIS A 5 -24.44 2.48 25.08
C HIS A 5 -24.44 2.10 23.59
N ASP A 6 -25.33 2.71 22.79
CA ASP A 6 -25.43 2.48 21.34
C ASP A 6 -24.26 3.08 20.57
N LEU A 7 -23.83 4.28 20.94
CA LEU A 7 -22.66 4.92 20.31
C LEU A 7 -21.38 4.13 20.59
N LEU A 8 -21.19 3.66 21.83
CA LEU A 8 -20.05 2.82 22.19
C LEU A 8 -20.08 1.47 21.48
N ALA A 9 -21.27 0.88 21.28
CA ALA A 9 -21.42 -0.34 20.50
C ALA A 9 -21.11 -0.10 19.01
N GLY A 10 -21.59 1.00 18.44
CA GLY A 10 -21.30 1.41 17.07
C GLY A 10 -19.82 1.68 16.83
N CYS A 11 -19.16 2.42 17.73
CA CYS A 11 -17.71 2.66 17.66
C CYS A 11 -16.91 1.36 17.76
N ARG A 12 -17.30 0.43 18.65
CA ARG A 12 -16.66 -0.89 18.75
C ARG A 12 -16.87 -1.73 17.49
N TYR A 13 -18.09 -1.73 16.96
CA TYR A 13 -18.41 -2.44 15.73
C TYR A 13 -17.61 -1.91 14.53
N ILE A 14 -17.47 -0.58 14.41
CA ILE A 14 -16.64 0.06 13.39
C ILE A 14 -15.16 -0.26 13.60
N ALA A 15 -14.67 -0.26 14.85
CA ALA A 15 -13.30 -0.60 15.19
C ALA A 15 -12.97 -2.09 14.92
N ASP A 16 -13.88 -3.01 15.23
CA ASP A 16 -13.73 -4.45 14.95
C ASP A 16 -13.86 -4.76 13.46
N LYS A 17 -14.70 -4.02 12.73
CA LYS A 17 -14.77 -4.08 11.26
C LYS A 17 -13.66 -3.32 10.57
N GLN A 18 -12.89 -2.49 11.28
CA GLN A 18 -11.79 -1.73 10.72
C GLN A 18 -10.85 -2.76 10.09
N VAL A 19 -10.81 -2.72 8.75
CA VAL A 19 -10.23 -3.74 7.88
C VAL A 19 -8.91 -4.19 8.50
N LYS A 20 -8.89 -5.43 9.02
CA LYS A 20 -7.75 -6.02 9.74
C LYS A 20 -6.47 -5.51 9.10
N ASN A 21 -5.58 -4.86 9.86
CA ASN A 21 -4.26 -4.34 9.45
C ASN A 21 -3.36 -5.47 8.92
N ASN A 22 -3.78 -6.07 7.83
CA ASN A 22 -3.14 -7.17 7.16
C ASN A 22 -2.31 -6.60 6.01
N PHE A 23 -1.36 -7.39 5.56
CA PHE A 23 -0.42 -7.01 4.53
C PHE A 23 -1.07 -6.44 3.26
N GLY A 24 -2.20 -7.02 2.83
CA GLY A 24 -2.92 -6.56 1.63
C GLY A 24 -3.43 -5.13 1.77
N TRP A 25 -4.05 -4.81 2.91
CA TRP A 25 -4.53 -3.46 3.18
C TRP A 25 -3.41 -2.40 3.20
N ALA A 26 -2.26 -2.74 3.80
CA ALA A 26 -1.09 -1.86 3.80
C ALA A 26 -0.57 -1.65 2.37
N MET A 27 -0.55 -2.71 1.57
CA MET A 27 -0.14 -2.66 0.17
C MET A 27 -1.08 -1.81 -0.68
N ASP A 28 -2.39 -1.97 -0.55
CA ASP A 28 -3.39 -1.19 -1.31
C ASP A 28 -3.25 0.31 -1.02
N LYS A 29 -3.02 0.68 0.25
CA LYS A 29 -2.74 2.07 0.64
C LYS A 29 -1.48 2.62 -0.03
N LEU A 30 -0.40 1.83 -0.05
CA LEU A 30 0.84 2.25 -0.71
C LEU A 30 0.65 2.44 -2.21
N ILE A 31 -0.07 1.53 -2.87
CA ILE A 31 -0.38 1.62 -4.31
C ILE A 31 -1.20 2.86 -4.60
N LEU A 32 -2.25 3.11 -3.81
CA LEU A 32 -3.12 4.27 -3.99
C LEU A 32 -2.33 5.57 -3.81
N ALA A 33 -1.57 5.69 -2.71
CA ALA A 33 -0.77 6.87 -2.43
C ALA A 33 0.27 7.13 -3.53
N ALA A 34 1.00 6.11 -3.97
CA ALA A 34 1.99 6.23 -5.04
C ALA A 34 1.33 6.62 -6.37
N SER A 35 0.22 5.97 -6.74
CA SER A 35 -0.49 6.28 -7.98
C SER A 35 -0.96 7.72 -8.03
N VAL A 36 -1.61 8.20 -6.97
CA VAL A 36 -2.06 9.60 -6.87
C VAL A 36 -0.88 10.56 -6.99
N TYR A 37 0.21 10.29 -6.26
CA TYR A 37 1.40 11.13 -6.28
C TYR A 37 2.03 11.23 -7.68
N PHE A 38 2.27 10.10 -8.34
CA PHE A 38 2.95 10.09 -9.64
C PHE A 38 2.06 10.64 -10.78
N ILE A 39 0.74 10.45 -10.71
CA ILE A 39 -0.19 11.09 -11.65
C ILE A 39 -0.17 12.61 -11.47
N TRP A 40 -0.24 13.09 -10.23
CA TRP A 40 -0.15 14.51 -9.92
C TRP A 40 1.20 15.10 -10.35
N GLN A 41 2.30 14.39 -10.09
CA GLN A 41 3.64 14.80 -10.50
C GLN A 41 3.74 14.91 -12.03
N GLU A 42 3.20 13.94 -12.77
CA GLU A 42 3.21 13.96 -14.24
C GLU A 42 2.39 15.13 -14.79
N ARG A 43 1.21 15.40 -14.21
CA ARG A 43 0.40 16.57 -14.59
C ARG A 43 1.17 17.87 -14.40
N ASN A 44 1.82 18.05 -13.25
CA ASN A 44 2.60 19.26 -12.97
C ASN A 44 3.81 19.35 -13.90
N ARG A 45 4.51 18.23 -14.16
CA ARG A 45 5.63 18.21 -15.10
C ARG A 45 5.21 18.69 -16.49
N ARG A 46 4.08 18.21 -17.01
CA ARG A 46 3.53 18.68 -18.29
C ARG A 46 3.21 20.17 -18.28
N LEU A 47 2.64 20.68 -17.18
CA LEU A 47 2.29 22.09 -17.04
C LEU A 47 3.51 23.02 -17.01
N PHE A 48 4.58 22.62 -16.32
CA PHE A 48 5.74 23.50 -16.08
C PHE A 48 6.91 23.29 -17.04
N THR A 49 7.06 22.10 -17.62
CA THR A 49 8.16 21.79 -18.54
C THR A 49 7.72 21.49 -19.97
N GLY A 50 6.42 21.30 -20.21
CA GLY A 50 5.88 20.92 -21.53
C GLY A 50 6.27 19.51 -22.00
N VAL A 51 6.94 18.70 -21.16
CA VAL A 51 7.44 17.37 -21.51
C VAL A 51 6.58 16.30 -20.85
N SER A 52 6.13 15.32 -21.64
CA SER A 52 5.39 14.15 -21.15
C SER A 52 6.28 12.91 -21.09
N ARG A 53 6.16 12.13 -20.01
CA ARG A 53 6.72 10.77 -19.96
C ARG A 53 5.79 9.77 -20.63
N ASN A 54 6.38 8.68 -21.12
CA ASN A 54 5.63 7.49 -21.50
C ASN A 54 4.88 6.93 -20.28
N VAL A 55 3.64 6.48 -20.50
CA VAL A 55 2.77 5.87 -19.49
C VAL A 55 3.47 4.70 -18.79
N GLU A 56 4.15 3.85 -19.56
CA GLU A 56 4.89 2.69 -19.03
C GLU A 56 5.97 3.12 -18.02
N SER A 57 6.67 4.22 -18.29
CA SER A 57 7.69 4.76 -17.38
C SER A 57 7.07 5.22 -16.06
N VAL A 58 5.91 5.89 -16.09
CA VAL A 58 5.20 6.34 -14.89
C VAL A 58 4.71 5.13 -14.07
N ILE A 59 4.17 4.11 -14.74
CA ILE A 59 3.73 2.87 -14.10
C ILE A 59 4.92 2.18 -13.40
N ASN A 60 6.08 2.13 -14.04
CA ASN A 60 7.28 1.53 -13.43
C ASN A 60 7.76 2.34 -12.23
N CYS A 61 7.75 3.68 -12.29
CA CYS A 61 8.04 4.51 -11.12
C CYS A 61 7.10 4.22 -9.93
N ILE A 62 5.80 4.03 -10.20
CA ILE A 62 4.82 3.66 -9.17
C ILE A 62 5.16 2.29 -8.58
N LYS A 63 5.38 1.27 -9.43
CA LYS A 63 5.73 -0.10 -9.00
C LYS A 63 6.99 -0.10 -8.14
N ASP A 64 8.04 0.60 -8.56
CA ASP A 64 9.32 0.65 -7.85
C ASP A 64 9.20 1.38 -6.52
N SER A 65 8.45 2.49 -6.48
CA SER A 65 8.14 3.19 -5.24
C SER A 65 7.37 2.29 -4.26
N VAL A 66 6.38 1.53 -4.73
CA VAL A 66 5.63 0.59 -3.88
C VAL A 66 6.54 -0.52 -3.38
N LYS A 67 7.32 -1.17 -4.26
CA LYS A 67 8.28 -2.22 -3.87
C LYS A 67 9.27 -1.75 -2.82
N THR A 68 9.85 -0.57 -3.01
CA THR A 68 10.79 0.04 -2.05
C THR A 68 10.15 0.22 -0.68
N ARG A 69 8.91 0.70 -0.63
CA ARG A 69 8.16 0.83 0.63
C ARG A 69 7.82 -0.52 1.25
N LEU A 70 7.44 -1.51 0.44
CA LEU A 70 7.14 -2.86 0.91
C LEU A 70 8.39 -3.52 1.52
N LEU A 71 9.57 -3.37 0.92
CA LEU A 71 10.85 -3.86 1.44
C LEU A 71 11.17 -3.33 2.85
N ALA A 72 10.75 -2.10 3.15
CA ALA A 72 10.96 -1.46 4.45
C ALA A 72 9.92 -1.87 5.51
N LEU A 73 8.84 -2.56 5.15
CA LEU A 73 7.80 -2.97 6.10
C LEU A 73 8.19 -4.26 6.83
N LYS A 74 8.01 -4.25 8.16
CA LYS A 74 8.00 -5.47 8.97
C LYS A 74 6.60 -6.04 8.98
N VAL A 75 6.43 -7.21 8.38
CA VAL A 75 5.13 -7.88 8.26
C VAL A 75 5.25 -9.26 8.86
N LYS A 76 4.21 -9.72 9.55
CA LYS A 76 4.19 -11.10 10.06
C LYS A 76 4.07 -12.09 8.90
N LYS A 77 4.93 -13.12 8.92
CA LYS A 77 4.89 -14.21 7.94
C LYS A 77 3.57 -14.97 8.04
N SER A 78 2.84 -15.02 6.92
CA SER A 78 1.62 -15.79 6.77
C SER A 78 1.53 -16.32 5.33
N THR A 79 0.80 -17.41 5.10
CA THR A 79 0.62 -17.97 3.75
C THR A 79 0.00 -16.95 2.79
N LYS A 80 -0.90 -16.10 3.29
CA LYS A 80 -1.54 -15.04 2.49
C LYS A 80 -0.54 -13.93 2.14
N SER A 81 0.24 -13.45 3.12
CA SER A 81 1.23 -12.39 2.89
C SER A 81 2.36 -12.86 1.97
N GLN A 82 2.81 -14.11 2.09
CA GLN A 82 3.82 -14.69 1.18
C GLN A 82 3.30 -14.75 -0.26
N ARG A 83 2.10 -15.27 -0.49
CA ARG A 83 1.52 -15.35 -1.84
C ARG A 83 1.40 -13.98 -2.49
N THR A 84 0.99 -12.97 -1.73
CA THR A 84 0.92 -11.59 -2.23
C THR A 84 2.31 -11.01 -2.50
N ALA A 85 3.28 -11.23 -1.61
CA ALA A 85 4.66 -10.77 -1.78
C ALA A 85 5.33 -11.40 -3.01
N SER A 86 5.09 -12.69 -3.28
CA SER A 86 5.62 -13.37 -4.46
C SER A 86 5.09 -12.76 -5.77
N LYS A 87 3.83 -12.31 -5.82
CA LYS A 87 3.29 -11.58 -7.00
C LYS A 87 4.03 -10.26 -7.27
N TRP A 88 4.66 -9.69 -6.25
CA TRP A 88 5.46 -8.48 -6.34
C TRP A 88 6.96 -8.76 -6.54
N GLY A 89 7.36 -10.02 -6.67
CA GLY A 89 8.76 -10.42 -6.80
C GLY A 89 9.55 -10.21 -5.50
N LEU A 90 8.90 -10.39 -4.35
CA LEU A 90 9.53 -10.27 -3.03
C LEU A 90 9.66 -11.67 -2.39
N LYS A 91 10.82 -11.95 -1.80
CA LYS A 91 11.11 -13.13 -0.97
C LYS A 91 11.04 -12.76 0.52
N TRP A 92 10.77 -13.77 1.35
CA TRP A 92 10.79 -13.60 2.80
C TRP A 92 12.19 -13.95 3.32
N SER A 93 12.84 -12.99 3.97
CA SER A 93 14.11 -13.20 4.67
C SER A 93 13.89 -13.89 6.02
N SER A 94 14.94 -14.52 6.54
CA SER A 94 14.98 -15.15 7.85
C SER A 94 14.67 -14.20 9.02
N ASN A 95 14.82 -12.87 8.81
CA ASN A 95 14.63 -11.83 9.84
C ASN A 95 13.25 -11.13 9.83
N ASP A 96 12.19 -11.78 9.34
CA ASP A 96 10.85 -11.17 9.18
C ASP A 96 10.82 -9.90 8.29
N MET A 97 11.82 -9.75 7.43
CA MET A 97 11.93 -8.69 6.42
C MET A 97 11.72 -9.24 5.01
N PHE A 98 11.33 -8.37 4.07
CA PHE A 98 11.29 -8.74 2.66
C PHE A 98 12.66 -8.52 2.01
N GLU A 99 13.03 -9.44 1.13
CA GLU A 99 14.18 -9.34 0.23
C GLU A 99 13.69 -9.22 -1.22
N ALA A 100 14.36 -8.40 -2.02
CA ALA A 100 14.09 -8.33 -3.45
C ALA A 100 14.57 -9.65 -4.11
N CYS A 101 13.75 -10.23 -4.99
CA CYS A 101 14.13 -11.42 -5.74
C CYS A 101 15.20 -11.15 -6.79
#